data_AF-A0AAW1ETY0-F1
#
_entry.id   AF-A0AAW1ETY0-F1
#
_cell.length_a   1.000
_cell.length_b   1.000
_cell.length_c   1.000
_cell.angle_alpha   90.00
_cell.angle_beta   90.00
_cell.angle_gamma   90.00
#
_symmetry.space_group_name_H-M   'P 1'
#
loop_
_entity.id
_entity.type
_entity.pdbx_description
1 polymer ?
#
loop_
_entity_poly.entity_id
_entity_poly.type
_entity_poly.pdbx_seq_one_letter_code
_entity_poly.pdbx_strand_id
1 'polypeptide(L)'
;MSNCSTSLAPARSPQLTSSLTQMCSMLDTAAEQMMVHKDFQAAFETCDRGLESLANMEQEDSRCGDFKAGFCILGIQALAELNQWHGVFSWVLQQYEHQETIPAKIMQMCILLYSKVGEPASMQEAARVWLHCPSNSRVTGFRTVAELYLLHVLVPLGHRDEAVELIVGEVGSAAFTEEQRQTALDVVEEKEQQNQEPPLNPGISPNSEITAHPVSTRGSVRRKLEAMLRFLYRNVLVTGSGSFPLRRVFLAALLLYMLFFRLDPALPSSFMWISKLLQLLRQMWTAMFAPYYQALTQRL
;
A
#
# COMPACT_ATOMS: atom_id res chain seq x y z
N MET A 1 -5.67 -42.60 52.81
CA MET A 1 -6.79 -42.11 51.96
C MET A 1 -6.25 -40.91 51.20
N SER A 2 -5.82 -41.14 49.95
CA SER A 2 -5.15 -40.15 49.11
C SER A 2 -6.08 -39.81 47.94
N ASN A 3 -6.58 -38.57 47.90
CA ASN A 3 -7.42 -38.08 46.82
C ASN A 3 -6.52 -37.53 45.70
N CYS A 4 -6.43 -38.26 44.59
CA CYS A 4 -5.90 -37.74 43.34
C CYS A 4 -6.98 -36.92 42.64
N SER A 5 -6.80 -35.60 42.60
CA SER A 5 -7.58 -34.70 41.74
C SER A 5 -6.97 -34.71 40.34
N THR A 6 -7.56 -35.47 39.43
CA THR A 6 -7.21 -35.45 38.01
C THR A 6 -7.80 -34.19 37.36
N SER A 7 -6.94 -33.23 37.03
CA SER A 7 -7.27 -32.05 36.22
C SER A 7 -7.70 -32.49 34.82
N LEU A 8 -9.00 -32.44 34.52
CA LEU A 8 -9.54 -32.53 33.17
C LEU A 8 -9.15 -31.28 32.37
N ALA A 9 -8.37 -31.48 31.30
CA ALA A 9 -8.18 -30.46 30.28
C ALA A 9 -9.53 -30.12 29.61
N PRO A 10 -9.79 -28.86 29.22
CA PRO A 10 -11.03 -28.50 28.57
C PRO A 10 -11.10 -29.16 27.19
N ALA A 11 -12.09 -30.03 26.99
CA ALA A 11 -12.40 -30.61 25.70
C ALA A 11 -12.90 -29.49 24.77
N ARG A 12 -12.09 -29.11 23.77
CA ARG A 12 -12.54 -28.22 22.69
C ARG A 12 -13.71 -28.89 21.95
N SER A 13 -14.82 -28.18 21.81
CA SER A 13 -16.04 -28.65 21.15
C SER A 13 -15.76 -29.04 19.69
N PRO A 14 -16.14 -30.23 19.22
CA PRO A 14 -15.87 -30.69 17.84
C PRO A 14 -16.53 -29.83 16.74
N GLN A 15 -17.58 -29.08 17.09
CA GLN A 15 -18.27 -28.14 16.19
C GLN A 15 -17.41 -26.90 15.85
N LEU A 16 -16.61 -26.41 16.80
CA LEU A 16 -15.75 -25.23 16.60
C LEU A 16 -14.61 -25.57 15.63
N THR A 17 -14.02 -26.75 15.76
CA THR A 17 -12.94 -27.21 14.86
C THR A 17 -13.42 -27.39 13.43
N SER A 18 -14.62 -27.92 13.21
CA SER A 18 -15.20 -28.05 11.87
C SER A 18 -15.47 -26.69 11.22
N SER A 19 -15.98 -25.74 12.00
CA SER A 19 -16.31 -24.39 11.54
C SER A 19 -15.05 -23.60 11.14
N LEU A 20 -13.97 -23.69 11.92
CA LEU A 20 -12.71 -23.04 11.59
C LEU A 20 -12.06 -23.64 10.33
N THR A 21 -12.15 -24.96 10.13
CA THR A 21 -11.68 -25.60 8.88
C THR A 21 -12.48 -25.13 7.67
N GLN A 22 -13.80 -24.96 7.81
CA GLN A 22 -14.62 -24.39 6.77
C GLN A 22 -14.20 -22.95 6.43
N MET A 23 -13.95 -22.10 7.43
CA MET A 23 -13.48 -20.73 7.21
C MET A 23 -12.12 -20.67 6.51
N CYS A 24 -11.17 -21.52 6.89
CA CYS A 24 -9.91 -21.69 6.15
C CYS A 24 -10.17 -22.03 4.69
N SER A 25 -10.99 -23.05 4.42
CA SER A 25 -11.29 -23.48 3.05
C SER A 25 -11.96 -22.40 2.22
N MET A 26 -12.85 -21.60 2.81
CA MET A 26 -13.50 -20.48 2.12
C MET A 26 -12.50 -19.37 1.81
N LEU A 27 -11.60 -19.05 2.74
CA LEU A 27 -10.56 -18.05 2.52
C LEU A 27 -9.57 -18.49 1.43
N ASP A 28 -9.17 -19.76 1.43
CA ASP A 28 -8.32 -20.34 0.37
C ASP A 28 -9.03 -20.28 -0.98
N THR A 29 -10.34 -20.60 -1.02
CA THR A 29 -11.15 -20.51 -2.23
C THR A 29 -11.22 -19.08 -2.76
N ALA A 30 -11.46 -18.10 -1.87
CA ALA A 30 -11.48 -16.69 -2.25
C ALA A 30 -10.12 -16.21 -2.78
N ALA A 31 -9.02 -16.67 -2.18
CA ALA A 31 -7.67 -16.38 -2.65
C ALA A 31 -7.39 -17.01 -4.03
N GLU A 32 -7.84 -18.24 -4.27
CA GLU A 32 -7.71 -18.90 -5.57
C GLU A 32 -8.54 -18.19 -6.66
N GLN A 33 -9.80 -17.84 -6.36
CA GLN A 33 -10.66 -17.05 -7.25
C GLN A 33 -10.01 -15.71 -7.60
N MET A 34 -9.47 -15.01 -6.60
CA MET A 34 -8.75 -13.74 -6.78
C MET A 34 -7.50 -13.88 -7.65
N MET A 35 -6.59 -14.80 -7.29
CA MET A 35 -5.23 -14.81 -7.80
C MET A 35 -5.03 -15.68 -9.04
N VAL A 36 -5.75 -16.79 -9.13
CA VAL A 36 -5.61 -17.77 -10.22
C VAL A 36 -6.64 -17.48 -11.30
N HIS A 37 -7.91 -17.41 -10.91
CA HIS A 37 -9.02 -17.28 -11.85
C HIS A 37 -9.29 -15.83 -12.25
N LYS A 38 -8.85 -14.86 -11.44
CA LYS A 38 -9.20 -13.43 -11.57
C LYS A 38 -10.72 -13.20 -11.59
N ASP A 39 -11.44 -14.08 -10.90
CA ASP A 39 -12.88 -13.96 -10.71
C ASP A 39 -13.13 -13.14 -9.44
N PHE A 40 -13.03 -11.82 -9.59
CA PHE A 40 -13.16 -10.88 -8.47
C PHE A 40 -14.57 -10.86 -7.88
N GLN A 41 -15.58 -11.09 -8.72
CA GLN A 41 -16.97 -11.17 -8.25
C GLN A 41 -17.16 -12.40 -7.36
N ALA A 42 -16.73 -13.58 -7.80
CA ALA A 42 -16.83 -14.79 -7.00
C ALA A 42 -15.97 -14.71 -5.72
N ALA A 43 -14.78 -14.10 -5.81
CA ALA A 43 -13.92 -13.86 -4.66
C ALA A 43 -14.60 -12.97 -3.62
N PHE A 44 -15.22 -11.86 -4.05
CA PHE A 44 -15.98 -10.98 -3.16
C PHE A 44 -17.16 -11.70 -2.51
N GLU A 45 -18.00 -12.38 -3.29
CA GLU A 45 -19.15 -13.12 -2.76
C GLU A 45 -18.73 -14.20 -1.76
N THR A 46 -17.58 -14.86 -1.99
CA THR A 46 -17.04 -15.84 -1.04
C THR A 46 -16.55 -15.18 0.25
N CYS A 47 -15.94 -14.00 0.16
CA CYS A 47 -15.56 -13.23 1.35
C CYS A 47 -16.77 -12.77 2.15
N ASP A 48 -17.80 -12.26 1.47
CA ASP A 48 -19.03 -11.75 2.10
C ASP A 48 -19.78 -12.87 2.84
N ARG A 49 -19.99 -14.02 2.19
CA ARG A 49 -20.55 -15.22 2.85
C ARG A 49 -19.68 -15.71 4.03
N GLY A 50 -18.36 -15.58 3.91
CA GLY A 50 -17.42 -15.93 4.97
C GLY A 50 -17.61 -15.03 6.21
N LEU A 51 -17.76 -13.73 5.99
CA LEU A 51 -18.03 -12.75 7.05
C LEU A 51 -19.41 -12.95 7.70
N GLU A 52 -20.45 -13.21 6.92
CA GLU A 52 -21.77 -13.58 7.45
C GLU A 52 -21.71 -14.85 8.30
N SER A 53 -20.94 -15.85 7.86
CA SER A 53 -20.75 -17.08 8.61
C SER A 53 -20.04 -16.83 9.94
N LEU A 54 -19.04 -15.93 9.97
CA LEU A 54 -18.33 -15.55 11.19
C LEU A 54 -19.21 -14.74 12.16
N ALA A 55 -20.09 -13.88 11.66
CA ALA A 55 -21.01 -13.10 12.49
C ALA A 55 -21.98 -13.99 13.29
N ASN A 56 -22.27 -15.18 12.76
CA ASN A 56 -23.11 -16.18 13.42
C ASN A 56 -22.34 -17.08 14.42
N MET A 57 -21.00 -16.93 14.54
CA MET A 57 -20.18 -17.67 15.50
C MET A 57 -19.98 -16.85 16.78
N GLU A 58 -20.09 -17.49 17.94
CA GLU A 58 -19.86 -16.85 19.24
C GLU A 58 -18.44 -16.23 19.31
N GLN A 59 -18.40 -14.92 19.58
CA GLN A 59 -17.29 -13.98 19.35
C GLN A 59 -16.08 -14.12 20.32
N GLU A 60 -15.82 -15.32 20.86
CA GLU A 60 -14.81 -15.50 21.93
C GLU A 60 -13.46 -16.07 21.45
N ASP A 61 -13.32 -16.49 20.19
CA ASP A 61 -12.05 -17.03 19.67
C ASP A 61 -11.23 -15.97 18.91
N SER A 62 -9.97 -15.77 19.33
CA SER A 62 -9.01 -14.87 18.67
C SER A 62 -8.80 -15.20 17.19
N ARG A 63 -8.99 -16.47 16.80
CA ARG A 63 -8.87 -16.91 15.39
C ARG A 63 -9.99 -16.36 14.51
N CYS A 64 -11.17 -16.07 15.07
CA CYS A 64 -12.28 -15.47 14.33
C CYS A 64 -11.89 -14.07 13.81
N GLY A 65 -11.15 -13.30 14.62
CA GLY A 65 -10.62 -11.99 14.22
C GLY A 65 -9.68 -12.06 13.01
N ASP A 66 -8.80 -13.07 12.97
CA ASP A 66 -7.86 -13.27 11.85
C ASP A 66 -8.59 -13.61 10.54
N PHE A 67 -9.61 -14.48 10.59
CA PHE A 67 -10.42 -14.79 9.41
C PHE A 67 -11.23 -13.58 8.95
N LYS A 68 -11.84 -12.84 9.89
CA LYS A 68 -12.57 -11.61 9.59
C LYS A 68 -11.67 -10.62 8.87
N ALA A 69 -10.45 -10.42 9.37
CA ALA A 69 -9.47 -9.56 8.73
C ALA A 69 -9.06 -10.08 7.34
N GLY A 70 -8.83 -11.39 7.19
CA GLY A 70 -8.49 -12.02 5.91
C GLY A 70 -9.57 -11.83 4.84
N PHE A 71 -10.84 -12.09 5.18
CA PHE A 71 -11.96 -11.87 4.26
C PHE A 71 -12.13 -10.39 3.92
N CYS A 72 -11.97 -9.48 4.89
CA CYS A 72 -12.03 -8.04 4.61
C CYS A 72 -10.93 -7.60 3.66
N ILE A 73 -9.69 -8.09 3.84
CA ILE A 73 -8.56 -7.76 2.96
C ILE A 73 -8.83 -8.21 1.53
N LEU A 74 -9.23 -9.47 1.32
CA LEU A 74 -9.54 -10.00 -0.01
C LEU A 74 -10.77 -9.32 -0.62
N GLY A 75 -11.79 -9.03 0.19
CA GLY A 75 -13.01 -8.34 -0.24
C GLY A 75 -12.72 -6.90 -0.70
N ILE A 76 -11.89 -6.14 0.04
CA ILE A 76 -11.41 -4.81 -0.38
C ILE A 76 -10.70 -4.90 -1.72
N GLN A 77 -9.79 -5.88 -1.89
CA GLN A 77 -9.07 -6.06 -3.14
C GLN A 77 -10.02 -6.39 -4.28
N ALA A 78 -11.03 -7.25 -4.04
CA ALA A 78 -11.99 -7.66 -5.05
C ALA A 78 -12.84 -6.46 -5.52
N LEU A 79 -13.37 -5.69 -4.57
CA LEU A 79 -14.11 -4.47 -4.87
C LEU A 79 -13.25 -3.43 -5.60
N ALA A 80 -11.98 -3.31 -5.25
CA ALA A 80 -11.05 -2.44 -5.96
C ALA A 80 -10.84 -2.89 -7.43
N GLU A 81 -10.64 -4.18 -7.68
CA GLU A 81 -10.48 -4.73 -9.03
C GLU A 81 -11.79 -4.67 -9.86
N LEU A 82 -12.95 -4.75 -9.20
CA LEU A 82 -14.27 -4.52 -9.81
C LEU A 82 -14.59 -3.03 -10.05
N ASN A 83 -13.68 -2.12 -9.70
CA ASN A 83 -13.88 -0.67 -9.74
C ASN A 83 -15.08 -0.18 -8.89
N GLN A 84 -15.47 -0.96 -7.87
CA GLN A 84 -16.52 -0.63 -6.90
C GLN A 84 -15.94 0.00 -5.63
N TRP A 85 -14.89 0.81 -5.79
CA TRP A 85 -14.12 1.38 -4.68
C TRP A 85 -14.94 2.32 -3.78
N HIS A 86 -15.92 3.03 -4.33
CA HIS A 86 -16.69 4.06 -3.62
C HIS A 86 -17.37 3.56 -2.34
N GLY A 87 -17.82 2.30 -2.34
CA GLY A 87 -18.52 1.68 -1.21
C GLY A 87 -17.62 0.89 -0.26
N VAL A 88 -16.31 0.80 -0.52
CA VAL A 88 -15.41 -0.11 0.20
C VAL A 88 -15.34 0.22 1.68
N PHE A 89 -15.13 1.50 2.04
CA PHE A 89 -15.02 1.85 3.45
C PHE A 89 -16.33 1.64 4.21
N SER A 90 -17.47 1.97 3.59
CA SER A 90 -18.79 1.72 4.15
C SER A 90 -19.04 0.22 4.39
N TRP A 91 -18.64 -0.63 3.44
CA TRP A 91 -18.74 -2.09 3.59
C TRP A 91 -17.84 -2.60 4.73
N VAL A 92 -16.60 -2.12 4.84
CA VAL A 92 -15.71 -2.46 5.97
C VAL A 92 -16.31 -2.03 7.30
N LEU A 93 -16.87 -0.81 7.36
CA LEU A 93 -17.47 -0.29 8.59
C LEU A 93 -18.67 -1.12 9.04
N GLN A 94 -19.47 -1.67 8.11
CA GLN A 94 -20.54 -2.62 8.46
C GLN A 94 -20.00 -3.86 9.17
N GLN A 95 -18.79 -4.31 8.82
CA GLN A 95 -18.18 -5.48 9.46
C GLN A 95 -17.68 -5.16 10.86
N TYR A 96 -17.13 -3.98 11.11
CA TYR A 96 -16.46 -3.63 12.38
C TYR A 96 -17.28 -2.73 13.31
N GLU A 97 -18.43 -2.22 12.82
CA GLU A 97 -19.37 -1.29 13.47
C GLU A 97 -18.81 0.11 13.72
N HIS A 98 -17.61 0.16 14.27
CA HIS A 98 -16.91 1.38 14.67
C HIS A 98 -15.60 1.52 13.90
N GLN A 99 -15.17 2.76 13.67
CA GLN A 99 -13.94 3.00 12.91
C GLN A 99 -12.73 2.56 13.73
N GLU A 100 -12.77 2.77 15.04
CA GLU A 100 -11.73 2.50 16.02
C GLU A 100 -11.39 1.02 16.16
N THR A 101 -12.34 0.13 15.86
CA THR A 101 -12.18 -1.34 15.97
C THR A 101 -11.60 -1.96 14.69
N ILE A 102 -11.49 -1.18 13.60
CA ILE A 102 -10.92 -1.65 12.34
C ILE A 102 -9.42 -1.96 12.53
N PRO A 103 -8.94 -3.16 12.15
CA PRO A 103 -7.53 -3.49 12.21
C PRO A 103 -6.67 -2.51 11.40
N ALA A 104 -5.49 -2.16 11.94
CA ALA A 104 -4.58 -1.19 11.30
C ALA A 104 -4.28 -1.53 9.83
N LYS A 105 -4.11 -2.81 9.50
CA LYS A 105 -3.84 -3.25 8.12
C LYS A 105 -4.97 -2.92 7.15
N ILE A 106 -6.22 -3.03 7.60
CA ILE A 106 -7.40 -2.70 6.80
C ILE A 106 -7.51 -1.18 6.62
N MET A 107 -7.29 -0.41 7.70
CA MET A 107 -7.25 1.05 7.61
C MET A 107 -6.19 1.53 6.60
N GLN A 108 -4.98 0.94 6.64
CA GLN A 108 -3.92 1.22 5.66
C GLN A 108 -4.36 0.95 4.22
N MET A 109 -5.03 -0.18 3.97
CA MET A 109 -5.52 -0.53 2.63
C MET A 109 -6.58 0.44 2.13
N CYS A 110 -7.51 0.85 2.99
CA CYS A 110 -8.52 1.85 2.64
C CYS A 110 -7.87 3.21 2.31
N ILE A 111 -6.95 3.71 3.14
CA ILE A 111 -6.22 4.96 2.85
C ILE A 111 -5.51 4.89 1.49
N LEU A 112 -4.80 3.79 1.23
CA LEU A 112 -4.07 3.60 -0.03
C LEU A 112 -5.01 3.50 -1.24
N LEU A 113 -6.15 2.80 -1.10
CA LEU A 113 -7.14 2.68 -2.16
C LEU A 113 -7.71 4.06 -2.53
N TYR A 114 -8.22 4.80 -1.54
CA TYR A 114 -8.85 6.11 -1.76
C TYR A 114 -7.85 7.16 -2.26
N SER A 115 -6.59 7.11 -1.80
CA SER A 115 -5.50 7.92 -2.37
C SER A 115 -5.23 7.56 -3.83
N LYS A 116 -5.18 6.26 -4.18
CA LYS A 116 -4.91 5.78 -5.54
C LYS A 116 -5.99 6.21 -6.55
N VAL A 117 -7.26 6.26 -6.14
CA VAL A 117 -8.38 6.68 -7.00
C VAL A 117 -8.59 8.21 -7.00
N GLY A 118 -7.75 8.97 -6.28
CA GLY A 118 -7.79 10.44 -6.27
C GLY A 118 -8.84 11.03 -5.32
N GLU A 119 -9.40 10.24 -4.41
CA GLU A 119 -10.43 10.67 -3.45
C GLU A 119 -9.97 10.52 -1.97
N PRO A 120 -8.78 11.06 -1.59
CA PRO A 120 -8.23 10.87 -0.25
C PRO A 120 -9.09 11.51 0.85
N ALA A 121 -9.89 12.53 0.53
CA ALA A 121 -10.81 13.20 1.46
C ALA A 121 -11.80 12.23 2.12
N SER A 122 -12.20 11.18 1.40
CA SER A 122 -13.12 10.15 1.91
C SER A 122 -12.57 9.39 3.13
N MET A 123 -11.25 9.35 3.29
CA MET A 123 -10.58 8.65 4.40
C MET A 123 -10.12 9.57 5.53
N GLN A 124 -10.34 10.89 5.43
CA GLN A 124 -9.81 11.84 6.41
C GLN A 124 -10.39 11.61 7.80
N GLU A 125 -11.72 11.67 7.91
CA GLU A 125 -12.40 11.49 9.20
C GLU A 125 -12.14 10.09 9.79
N ALA A 126 -12.18 9.06 8.94
CA ALA A 126 -11.91 7.68 9.32
C ALA A 126 -10.53 7.50 9.95
N ALA A 127 -9.48 8.01 9.30
CA ALA A 127 -8.12 7.92 9.79
C ALA A 127 -7.93 8.78 11.06
N ARG A 128 -8.53 9.97 11.11
CA ARG A 128 -8.48 10.87 12.27
C ARG A 128 -9.06 10.21 13.52
N VAL A 129 -10.29 9.68 13.43
CA VAL A 129 -10.95 8.98 14.54
C VAL A 129 -10.13 7.76 14.99
N TRP A 130 -9.64 6.96 14.03
CA TRP A 130 -8.83 5.78 14.33
C TRP A 130 -7.54 6.11 15.08
N LEU A 131 -6.83 7.15 14.66
CA LEU A 131 -5.54 7.57 15.24
C LEU A 131 -5.68 8.20 16.63
N HIS A 132 -6.79 8.90 16.88
CA HIS A 132 -7.06 9.52 18.18
C HIS A 132 -7.67 8.55 19.19
N CYS A 133 -7.96 7.31 18.80
CA CYS A 133 -8.43 6.30 19.72
C CYS A 133 -7.27 5.76 20.59
N PRO A 134 -7.31 5.90 21.93
CA PRO A 134 -6.19 5.52 22.80
C PRO A 134 -5.80 4.04 22.71
N SER A 135 -6.76 3.14 22.43
CA SER A 135 -6.50 1.71 22.26
C SER A 135 -5.63 1.39 21.04
N ASN A 136 -5.64 2.24 20.01
CA ASN A 136 -4.91 2.03 18.77
C ASN A 136 -3.44 2.44 18.86
N SER A 137 -3.07 3.33 19.79
CA SER A 137 -1.68 3.77 20.00
C SER A 137 -0.67 2.63 20.19
N ARG A 138 -1.14 1.48 20.68
CA ARG A 138 -0.32 0.29 20.99
C ARG A 138 -0.38 -0.80 19.93
N VAL A 139 -1.24 -0.68 18.92
CA VAL A 139 -1.40 -1.73 17.92
C VAL A 139 -0.26 -1.73 16.91
N THR A 140 0.11 -2.92 16.43
CA THR A 140 1.08 -3.05 15.33
C THR A 140 0.51 -2.38 14.08
N GLY A 141 1.27 -1.43 13.53
CA GLY A 141 0.85 -0.65 12.35
C GLY A 141 0.28 0.72 12.66
N PHE A 142 0.17 1.15 13.93
CA PHE A 142 -0.24 2.51 14.31
C PHE A 142 0.58 3.59 13.61
N ARG A 143 1.92 3.47 13.70
CA ARG A 143 2.86 4.36 12.99
C ARG A 143 2.54 4.44 11.50
N THR A 144 2.36 3.30 10.83
CA THR A 144 2.10 3.26 9.40
C THR A 144 0.77 3.93 9.05
N VAL A 145 -0.28 3.78 9.87
CA VAL A 145 -1.54 4.52 9.64
C VAL A 145 -1.30 6.04 9.77
N ALA A 146 -0.52 6.48 10.75
CA ALA A 146 -0.17 7.90 10.91
C ALA A 146 0.65 8.44 9.73
N GLU A 147 1.65 7.69 9.25
CA GLU A 147 2.44 8.04 8.05
C GLU A 147 1.55 8.15 6.82
N LEU A 148 0.66 7.18 6.61
CA LEU A 148 -0.25 7.19 5.47
C LEU A 148 -1.26 8.33 5.58
N TYR A 149 -1.80 8.60 6.76
CA TYR A 149 -2.72 9.71 6.97
C TYR A 149 -2.08 11.04 6.60
N LEU A 150 -0.86 11.28 7.07
CA LEU A 150 -0.12 12.49 6.74
C LEU A 150 0.16 12.58 5.23
N LEU A 151 0.79 11.56 4.65
CA LEU A 151 1.35 11.62 3.29
C LEU A 151 0.32 11.44 2.18
N HIS A 152 -0.74 10.67 2.43
CA HIS A 152 -1.73 10.30 1.42
C HIS A 152 -3.07 11.01 1.60
N VAL A 153 -3.31 11.65 2.75
CA VAL A 153 -4.54 12.41 3.01
C VAL A 153 -4.26 13.88 3.28
N LEU A 154 -3.59 14.23 4.38
CA LEU A 154 -3.47 15.63 4.81
C LEU A 154 -2.62 16.49 3.86
N VAL A 155 -1.43 16.01 3.50
CA VAL A 155 -0.50 16.75 2.61
C VAL A 155 -1.10 16.93 1.20
N PRO A 156 -1.67 15.90 0.53
CA PRO A 156 -2.32 16.08 -0.76
C PRO A 156 -3.52 17.03 -0.72
N LEU A 157 -4.30 17.03 0.35
CA LEU A 157 -5.46 17.93 0.53
C LEU A 157 -5.06 19.35 0.93
N GLY A 158 -3.80 19.58 1.34
CA GLY A 158 -3.36 20.89 1.82
C GLY A 158 -3.88 21.24 3.21
N HIS A 159 -4.28 20.25 4.01
CA HIS A 159 -4.79 20.44 5.37
C HIS A 159 -3.64 20.65 6.35
N ARG A 160 -3.00 21.80 6.25
CA ARG A 160 -1.75 22.12 6.96
C ARG A 160 -1.90 22.08 8.48
N ASP A 161 -2.93 22.75 9.00
CA ASP A 161 -3.07 22.90 10.45
C ASP A 161 -3.31 21.55 11.13
N GLU A 162 -4.11 20.67 10.50
CA GLU A 162 -4.29 19.30 10.96
C GLU A 162 -3.01 18.46 10.79
N ALA A 163 -2.24 18.64 9.72
CA ALA A 163 -0.96 17.95 9.54
C ALA A 163 0.05 18.33 10.65
N VAL A 164 0.14 19.61 10.99
CA VAL A 164 1.03 20.09 12.06
C VAL A 164 0.57 19.57 13.43
N GLU A 165 -0.74 19.58 13.68
CA GLU A 165 -1.33 19.04 14.92
C GLU A 165 -1.02 17.54 15.05
N LEU A 166 -1.22 16.76 13.98
CA LEU A 166 -0.86 15.34 13.94
C LEU A 166 0.62 15.10 14.26
N ILE A 167 1.53 15.94 13.72
CA ILE A 167 2.99 15.76 13.88
C ILE A 167 3.46 16.14 15.28
N VAL A 168 3.02 17.29 15.81
CA VAL A 168 3.50 17.84 17.09
C VAL A 168 2.72 17.30 18.29
N GLY A 169 1.47 16.89 18.08
CA GLY A 169 0.56 16.42 19.11
C GLY A 169 0.87 15.03 19.65
N GLU A 170 -0.11 14.46 20.36
CA GLU A 170 0.00 13.17 21.02
C GLU A 170 0.21 12.02 20.02
N VAL A 171 -0.51 12.05 18.90
CA VAL A 171 -0.41 11.02 17.85
C VAL A 171 1.00 11.00 17.27
N GLY A 172 1.55 12.15 16.89
CA GLY A 172 2.90 12.25 16.35
C GLY A 172 3.97 11.90 17.37
N SER A 173 3.73 12.20 18.64
CA SER A 173 4.61 11.77 19.75
C SER A 173 4.63 10.27 19.99
N ALA A 174 3.50 9.59 19.76
CA ALA A 174 3.43 8.14 19.84
C ALA A 174 3.94 7.45 18.56
N ALA A 175 3.72 8.05 17.39
CA ALA A 175 4.02 7.46 16.09
C ALA A 175 5.47 7.67 15.63
N PHE A 176 6.05 8.86 15.84
CA PHE A 176 7.28 9.30 15.17
C PHE A 176 8.43 9.57 16.14
N THR A 177 9.67 9.39 15.66
CA THR A 177 10.85 9.94 16.34
C THR A 177 10.93 11.45 16.09
N GLU A 178 11.71 12.18 16.90
CA GLU A 178 11.92 13.63 16.70
C GLU A 178 12.45 13.96 15.29
N GLU A 179 13.39 13.17 14.79
CA GLU A 179 13.94 13.34 13.43
C GLU A 179 12.86 13.14 12.36
N GLN A 180 11.98 12.14 12.54
CA GLN A 180 10.86 11.90 11.64
C GLN A 180 9.83 13.04 11.70
N ARG A 181 9.56 13.61 12.88
CA ARG A 181 8.69 14.77 13.03
C ARG A 181 9.23 16.00 12.32
N GLN A 182 10.52 16.29 12.49
CA GLN A 182 11.13 17.42 11.78
C GLN A 182 11.05 17.21 10.26
N THR A 183 11.38 16.02 9.78
CA THR A 183 11.26 15.67 8.35
C THR A 183 9.81 15.83 7.86
N ALA A 184 8.83 15.45 8.67
CA ALA A 184 7.41 15.58 8.35
C ALA A 184 6.97 17.05 8.28
N LEU A 185 7.45 17.92 9.18
CA LEU A 185 7.18 19.36 9.14
C LEU A 185 7.77 19.98 7.87
N ASP A 186 9.00 19.62 7.51
CA ASP A 186 9.66 20.11 6.29
C ASP A 186 8.85 19.74 5.04
N VAL A 187 8.26 18.53 5.00
CA VAL A 187 7.38 18.08 3.90
C VAL A 187 6.10 18.91 3.81
N VAL A 188 5.48 19.23 4.96
CA VAL A 188 4.28 20.06 5.02
C VAL A 188 4.59 21.49 4.54
N GLU A 189 5.71 22.06 4.98
CA GLU A 189 6.15 23.40 4.56
C GLU A 189 6.48 23.46 3.06
N GLU A 190 7.22 22.48 2.53
CA GLU A 190 7.52 22.40 1.10
C GLU A 190 6.24 22.34 0.27
N LYS A 191 5.24 21.57 0.73
CA LYS A 191 3.95 21.47 0.04
C LYS A 191 3.16 22.78 0.08
N GLU A 192 3.19 23.49 1.20
CA GLU A 192 2.57 24.81 1.33
C GLU A 192 3.20 25.81 0.35
N GLN A 193 4.53 25.86 0.28
CA GLN A 193 5.26 26.72 -0.66
C GLN A 193 4.89 26.41 -2.13
N GLN A 194 4.78 25.13 -2.49
CA GLN A 194 4.34 24.71 -3.83
C GLN A 194 2.91 25.16 -4.16
N ASN A 195 2.02 25.19 -3.17
CA ASN A 195 0.63 25.63 -3.37
C ASN A 195 0.49 27.16 -3.39
N GLN A 196 1.41 27.90 -2.76
CA GLN A 196 1.42 29.36 -2.73
C GLN A 196 2.09 30.01 -3.95
N GLU A 197 2.94 29.30 -4.70
CA GLU A 197 3.44 29.78 -5.99
C GLU A 197 2.25 29.97 -6.95
N PRO A 198 1.99 31.21 -7.43
CA PRO A 198 0.85 31.45 -8.32
C PRO A 198 0.99 30.63 -9.60
N PRO A 199 -0.08 30.00 -10.13
CA PRO A 199 -0.09 29.63 -11.53
C PRO A 199 0.08 30.93 -12.32
N LEU A 200 1.20 31.09 -13.02
CA LEU A 200 1.47 32.26 -13.85
C LEU A 200 0.25 32.52 -14.76
N ASN A 201 -0.49 33.60 -14.46
CA ASN A 201 -1.70 33.95 -15.18
C ASN A 201 -1.41 34.20 -16.68
N PRO A 202 -2.29 33.74 -17.59
CA PRO A 202 -2.23 34.05 -19.01
C PRO A 202 -2.88 35.43 -19.24
N GLY A 203 -2.07 36.47 -19.32
CA GLY A 203 -2.57 37.79 -19.64
C GLY A 203 -1.47 38.75 -20.02
N ILE A 204 -1.17 38.84 -21.32
CA ILE A 204 -0.98 40.08 -22.10
C ILE A 204 -0.79 39.72 -23.59
N SER A 205 -1.40 40.56 -24.43
CA SER A 205 -1.61 40.53 -25.89
C SER A 205 -0.33 40.58 -26.76
N PRO A 206 -0.47 40.50 -28.11
CA PRO A 206 0.51 39.89 -29.00
C PRO A 206 1.57 40.90 -29.46
N ASN A 207 2.83 40.52 -29.34
CA ASN A 207 3.96 40.84 -30.21
C ASN A 207 5.22 40.83 -29.36
N SER A 208 5.95 39.72 -29.37
CA SER A 208 7.39 39.73 -29.67
C SER A 208 7.92 38.31 -29.65
N GLU A 209 8.88 38.11 -30.54
CA GLU A 209 9.45 36.86 -30.98
C GLU A 209 10.08 36.04 -29.85
N ILE A 210 9.76 34.75 -29.87
CA ILE A 210 10.64 33.60 -29.63
C ILE A 210 11.87 33.90 -28.77
N THR A 211 11.81 33.55 -27.48
CA THR A 211 12.95 32.91 -26.81
C THR A 211 12.42 31.90 -25.81
N ALA A 212 12.52 30.61 -26.19
CA ALA A 212 12.12 29.49 -25.36
C ALA A 212 13.09 29.33 -24.18
N HIS A 213 12.65 29.67 -22.97
CA HIS A 213 13.31 29.27 -21.73
C HIS A 213 12.51 28.11 -21.08
N PRO A 214 13.12 26.93 -20.89
CA PRO A 214 12.42 25.78 -20.34
C PRO A 214 12.08 25.99 -18.86
N VAL A 215 10.79 25.88 -18.56
CA VAL A 215 10.16 25.89 -17.24
C VAL A 215 10.90 24.96 -16.26
N SER A 216 11.01 25.42 -15.01
CA SER A 216 11.84 24.91 -13.92
C SER A 216 11.39 23.55 -13.34
N THR A 217 11.15 22.53 -14.16
CA THR A 217 11.07 21.13 -13.71
C THR A 217 12.46 20.58 -13.34
N ARG A 218 13.51 21.28 -13.80
CA ARG A 218 14.92 20.92 -13.63
C ARG A 218 15.42 21.09 -12.18
N GLY A 219 14.78 21.94 -11.38
CA GLY A 219 15.18 22.24 -10.01
C GLY A 219 14.87 21.11 -9.02
N SER A 220 13.64 20.61 -9.01
CA SER A 220 13.20 19.53 -8.11
C SER A 220 13.93 18.21 -8.39
N VAL A 221 14.05 17.83 -9.66
CA VAL A 221 14.77 16.60 -10.07
C VAL A 221 16.26 16.68 -9.72
N ARG A 222 16.89 17.86 -9.84
CA ARG A 222 18.30 18.06 -9.46
C ARG A 222 18.54 17.94 -7.97
N ARG A 223 17.67 18.52 -7.13
CA ARG A 223 17.78 18.41 -5.66
C ARG A 223 17.58 16.97 -5.18
N LYS A 224 16.61 16.25 -5.76
CA LYS A 224 16.35 14.83 -5.46
C LYS A 224 17.51 13.93 -5.91
N LEU A 225 18.11 14.24 -7.06
CA LEU A 225 19.30 13.57 -7.57
C LEU A 225 20.52 13.84 -6.67
N GLU A 226 20.69 15.06 -6.18
CA GLU A 226 21.78 15.42 -5.26
C GLU A 226 21.66 14.70 -3.92
N ALA A 227 20.45 14.58 -3.37
CA ALA A 227 20.18 13.84 -2.14
C ALA A 227 20.45 12.33 -2.31
N MET A 228 20.01 11.72 -3.41
CA MET A 228 20.34 10.34 -3.75
C MET A 228 21.85 10.13 -3.93
N LEU A 229 22.54 11.06 -4.60
CA LEU A 229 23.98 10.96 -4.86
C LEU A 229 24.78 11.07 -3.56
N ARG A 230 24.39 11.96 -2.64
CA ARG A 230 24.98 12.06 -1.29
C ARG A 230 24.76 10.79 -0.48
N PHE A 231 23.57 10.19 -0.56
CA PHE A 231 23.26 8.94 0.14
C PHE A 231 24.11 7.76 -0.38
N LEU A 232 24.24 7.65 -1.71
CA LEU A 232 25.09 6.64 -2.35
C LEU A 232 26.57 6.86 -2.03
N TYR A 233 27.05 8.11 -2.07
CA TYR A 233 28.43 8.44 -1.73
C TYR A 233 28.75 8.12 -0.26
N ARG A 234 27.84 8.42 0.66
CA ARG A 234 28.00 8.12 2.10
C ARG A 234 28.07 6.61 2.37
N ASN A 235 27.26 5.80 1.70
CA ASN A 235 27.28 4.33 1.86
C ASN A 235 28.52 3.68 1.21
N VAL A 236 29.05 4.29 0.14
CA VAL A 236 30.31 3.85 -0.49
C VAL A 236 31.52 4.20 0.37
N LEU A 237 31.49 5.32 1.10
CA LEU A 237 32.60 5.74 1.97
C LEU A 237 32.63 5.01 3.32
N VAL A 238 31.47 4.58 3.84
CA VAL A 238 31.38 3.86 5.12
C VAL A 238 31.76 2.37 4.98
N THR A 239 31.74 1.81 3.77
CA THR A 239 32.24 0.46 3.51
C THR A 239 33.74 0.50 3.19
N GLY A 240 34.54 0.77 4.22
CA GLY A 240 35.98 0.57 4.16
C GLY A 240 36.32 -0.91 3.97
N SER A 241 37.18 -1.20 3.00
CA SER A 241 37.87 -2.48 2.75
C SER A 241 37.03 -3.64 2.19
N GLY A 242 37.26 -3.93 0.90
CA GLY A 242 36.81 -5.16 0.25
C GLY A 242 36.50 -4.91 -1.23
N SER A 243 37.05 -5.73 -2.13
CA SER A 243 36.98 -5.58 -3.59
C SER A 243 35.61 -5.15 -4.11
N PHE A 244 35.55 -3.98 -4.74
CA PHE A 244 34.32 -3.44 -5.32
C PHE A 244 33.81 -4.37 -6.43
N PRO A 245 32.61 -4.97 -6.31
CA PRO A 245 32.05 -5.75 -7.39
C PRO A 245 31.52 -4.77 -8.44
N LEU A 246 32.36 -4.39 -9.40
CA LEU A 246 32.04 -3.55 -10.57
C LEU A 246 30.71 -3.96 -11.22
N ARG A 247 30.37 -5.25 -11.18
CA ARG A 247 29.08 -5.81 -11.64
C ARG A 247 27.87 -5.22 -10.91
N ARG A 248 27.93 -5.02 -9.58
CA ARG A 248 26.82 -4.44 -8.81
C ARG A 248 26.68 -2.94 -9.05
N VAL A 249 27.81 -2.24 -9.20
CA VAL A 249 27.83 -0.81 -9.54
C VAL A 249 27.28 -0.59 -10.95
N PHE A 250 27.69 -1.42 -11.91
CA PHE A 250 27.17 -1.41 -13.28
C PHE A 250 25.68 -1.74 -13.33
N LEU A 251 25.22 -2.72 -12.55
CA LEU A 251 23.80 -3.06 -12.45
C LEU A 251 22.99 -1.91 -11.85
N ALA A 252 23.49 -1.28 -10.79
CA ALA A 252 22.87 -0.11 -10.18
C ALA A 252 22.80 1.08 -11.16
N ALA A 253 23.87 1.32 -11.93
CA ALA A 253 23.90 2.34 -12.96
C ALA A 253 22.91 2.04 -14.11
N LEU A 254 22.78 0.78 -14.52
CA LEU A 254 21.78 0.33 -15.50
C LEU A 254 20.35 0.52 -14.97
N LEU A 255 20.08 0.16 -13.72
CA LEU A 255 18.77 0.34 -13.11
C LEU A 255 18.41 1.81 -12.95
N LEU A 256 19.36 2.65 -12.52
CA LEU A 256 19.19 4.11 -12.52
C LEU A 256 18.95 4.62 -13.95
N TYR A 257 19.73 4.19 -14.93
CA TYR A 257 19.53 4.61 -16.33
C TYR A 257 18.13 4.25 -16.84
N MET A 258 17.65 3.04 -16.55
CA MET A 258 16.28 2.63 -16.86
C MET A 258 15.25 3.47 -16.10
N LEU A 259 15.48 3.79 -14.83
CA LEU A 259 14.57 4.60 -14.02
C LEU A 259 14.49 6.06 -14.50
N PHE A 260 15.63 6.67 -14.83
CA PHE A 260 15.75 8.10 -15.16
C PHE A 260 15.48 8.41 -16.63
N PHE A 261 15.80 7.52 -17.57
CA PHE A 261 15.66 7.79 -19.01
C PHE A 261 14.48 7.07 -19.67
N ARG A 262 13.83 6.08 -19.01
CA ARG A 262 12.77 5.27 -19.64
C ARG A 262 11.40 5.34 -18.97
N LEU A 263 11.24 6.10 -17.88
CA LEU A 263 9.94 6.33 -17.23
C LEU A 263 9.35 7.74 -17.46
N ASP A 264 9.92 8.53 -18.39
CA ASP A 264 9.28 9.78 -18.83
C ASP A 264 8.15 9.45 -19.83
N PRO A 265 6.86 9.65 -19.48
CA PRO A 265 5.72 9.27 -20.31
C PRO A 265 5.55 10.13 -21.57
N ALA A 266 6.44 11.10 -21.85
CA ALA A 266 6.30 12.03 -22.96
C ALA A 266 7.03 11.66 -24.27
N LEU A 267 7.75 10.52 -24.38
CA LEU A 267 8.50 10.18 -25.60
C LEU A 267 8.03 8.92 -26.36
N PRO A 268 7.41 9.06 -27.56
CA PRO A 268 6.83 7.96 -28.35
C PRO A 268 7.85 7.00 -28.99
N SER A 269 9.16 7.31 -28.99
CA SER A 269 10.20 6.44 -29.58
C SER A 269 10.61 5.27 -28.68
N SER A 270 10.23 5.29 -27.40
CA SER A 270 10.59 4.26 -26.42
C SER A 270 9.69 3.01 -26.48
N PHE A 271 8.44 3.16 -26.94
CA PHE A 271 7.43 2.11 -27.02
C PHE A 271 7.82 0.96 -27.96
N MET A 272 8.47 1.28 -29.09
CA MET A 272 8.92 0.29 -30.07
C MET A 272 10.05 -0.62 -29.57
N TRP A 273 10.83 -0.17 -28.59
CA TRP A 273 11.93 -0.95 -28.04
C TRP A 273 11.48 -1.76 -26.83
N ILE A 274 10.53 -1.23 -26.05
CA ILE A 274 9.88 -1.96 -24.95
C ILE A 274 9.03 -3.11 -25.50
N SER A 275 8.32 -2.91 -26.61
CA SER A 275 7.58 -3.99 -27.28
C SER A 275 8.52 -5.08 -27.82
N LYS A 276 9.68 -4.70 -28.38
CA LYS A 276 10.72 -5.66 -28.78
C LYS A 276 11.34 -6.39 -27.58
N LEU A 277 11.62 -5.70 -26.47
CA LEU A 277 12.15 -6.34 -25.27
C LEU A 277 11.13 -7.28 -24.64
N LEU A 278 9.86 -6.88 -24.58
CA LEU A 278 8.75 -7.73 -24.13
C LEU A 278 8.55 -8.93 -25.06
N GLN A 279 8.67 -8.75 -26.37
CA GLN A 279 8.65 -9.85 -27.35
C GLN A 279 9.81 -10.82 -27.13
N LEU A 280 11.03 -10.32 -26.89
CA LEU A 280 12.19 -11.16 -26.59
C LEU A 280 12.00 -11.92 -25.27
N LEU A 281 11.48 -11.25 -24.22
CA LEU A 281 11.17 -11.90 -22.96
C LEU A 281 10.08 -12.97 -23.13
N ARG A 282 9.06 -12.68 -23.95
CA ARG A 282 7.99 -13.62 -24.27
C ARG A 282 8.52 -14.80 -25.09
N GLN A 283 9.43 -14.58 -26.04
CA GLN A 283 10.10 -15.64 -26.79
C GLN A 283 10.97 -16.50 -25.90
N MET A 284 11.70 -15.90 -24.96
CA MET A 284 12.55 -16.61 -24.01
C MET A 284 11.73 -17.40 -22.99
N TRP A 285 10.59 -16.83 -22.55
CA TRP A 285 9.60 -17.52 -21.71
C TRP A 285 9.00 -18.71 -22.44
N THR A 286 8.55 -18.54 -23.68
CA THR A 286 8.05 -19.66 -24.49
C THR A 286 9.15 -20.69 -24.72
N ALA A 287 10.39 -20.31 -24.99
CA ALA A 287 11.48 -21.27 -25.19
C ALA A 287 11.85 -22.05 -23.91
N MET A 288 11.84 -21.42 -22.74
CA MET A 288 12.14 -22.08 -21.46
C MET A 288 10.97 -22.90 -20.91
N PHE A 289 9.73 -22.44 -21.11
CA PHE A 289 8.56 -23.03 -20.45
C PHE A 289 7.63 -23.79 -21.40
N ALA A 290 7.71 -23.65 -22.73
CA ALA A 290 6.92 -24.47 -23.66
C ALA A 290 7.09 -25.99 -23.48
N PRO A 291 8.29 -26.52 -23.14
CA PRO A 291 8.44 -27.96 -22.88
C PRO A 291 7.62 -28.43 -21.67
N TYR A 292 7.41 -27.56 -20.68
CA TYR A 292 6.65 -27.88 -19.46
C TYR A 292 5.14 -27.94 -19.72
N TYR A 293 4.62 -27.08 -20.61
CA TYR A 293 3.20 -27.13 -20.99
C TYR A 293 2.88 -28.27 -21.98
N GLN A 294 3.82 -28.66 -22.84
CA GLN A 294 3.66 -29.81 -23.76
C GLN A 294 3.75 -31.16 -23.04
N ALA A 295 4.58 -31.27 -22.00
CA ALA A 295 4.65 -32.48 -21.16
C ALA A 295 3.36 -32.73 -20.35
N LEU A 296 2.62 -31.67 -20.01
CA LEU A 296 1.34 -31.78 -19.30
C LEU A 296 0.18 -32.19 -20.24
N THR A 297 0.29 -31.86 -21.54
CA THR A 297 -0.74 -32.18 -22.55
C THR A 297 -0.56 -33.55 -23.21
N GLN A 298 0.59 -34.22 -23.03
CA GLN A 298 0.82 -35.61 -23.45
C GLN A 298 0.53 -36.67 -22.37
N ARG A 299 0.02 -36.27 -21.20
CA ARG A 299 -0.43 -37.17 -20.11
C ARG A 299 -1.93 -37.09 -19.82
N LEU A 300 -2.72 -36.65 -20.80
CA LEU A 300 -4.15 -36.90 -20.93
C LEU A 300 -4.37 -37.74 -22.19
#